data_AF-A0A3D2MNP3-F1
#
_entry.id   AF-A0A3D2MNP3-F1
#
_cell.length_a   1.000
_cell.length_b   1.000
_cell.length_c   1.000
_cell.angle_alpha   90.00
_cell.angle_beta   90.00
_cell.angle_gamma   90.00
#
_symmetry.space_group_name_H-M   'P 1'
#
loop_
_entity.id
_entity.type
_entity.pdbx_description
1 polymer ?
#
loop_
_entity_poly.entity_id
_entity_poly.type
_entity_poly.pdbx_seq_one_letter_code
_entity_poly.pdbx_strand_id
1 'polypeptide(L)'
;MIGQLNTLLEQLDALQARAIEQLEPIETSAQLEEWDHTYLGRKRGELTNISSVMGKLSKDERPVVGQKINAVKAELTERLAAKKEALRQREMLQALEQERIDVTLPGRAMPVGHMHPISRAIWDVTQVFVKMGFHVIDGPEVETDYYNFQALNIPEDHPARDMQDTFWVVPGQILLRTQTSPMQIRAMQQMRPPVRVVAPGKVYRNEAVDASHEAMFHQVEGLLIDEYCRMGDR
;
A
#
# COMPACT_ATOMS: atom_id res chain seq x y z
N MET A 1 -50.00 -26.46 54.48
CA MET A 1 -49.43 -25.30 53.76
C MET A 1 -47.89 -25.33 53.78
N ILE A 2 -47.21 -25.63 54.90
CA ILE A 2 -45.73 -25.74 54.98
C ILE A 2 -45.09 -26.79 54.01
N GLY A 3 -45.77 -27.90 53.71
CA GLY A 3 -45.21 -28.96 52.87
C GLY A 3 -45.00 -28.60 51.40
N GLN A 4 -45.81 -27.70 50.82
CA GLN A 4 -45.67 -27.31 49.40
C GLN A 4 -44.50 -26.35 49.17
N LEU A 5 -44.14 -25.54 50.17
CA LEU A 5 -43.01 -24.62 50.13
C LEU A 5 -41.68 -25.37 50.10
N ASN A 6 -41.49 -26.33 51.01
CA ASN A 6 -40.25 -27.10 51.10
C ASN A 6 -39.99 -27.93 49.83
N THR A 7 -41.03 -28.57 49.27
CA THR A 7 -40.89 -29.35 48.03
C THR A 7 -40.46 -28.47 46.85
N LEU A 8 -40.95 -27.23 46.77
CA LEU A 8 -40.56 -26.30 45.69
C LEU A 8 -39.12 -25.81 45.84
N LEU A 9 -38.66 -25.59 47.07
CA LEU A 9 -37.28 -25.21 47.36
C LEU A 9 -36.31 -26.35 47.04
N GLU A 10 -36.64 -27.59 47.43
CA GLU A 10 -35.87 -28.79 47.08
C GLU A 10 -35.81 -29.03 45.56
N GLN A 11 -36.90 -28.77 44.83
CA GLN A 11 -36.92 -28.84 43.37
C GLN A 11 -36.01 -27.80 42.71
N LEU A 12 -35.94 -26.58 43.27
CA LEU A 12 -35.05 -25.52 42.78
C LEU A 12 -33.58 -25.85 43.07
N ASP A 13 -33.27 -26.40 44.24
CA ASP A 13 -31.91 -26.85 44.59
C ASP A 13 -31.46 -28.01 43.71
N ALA A 14 -32.33 -29.01 43.49
CA ALA A 14 -32.06 -30.13 42.60
C ALA A 14 -31.87 -29.68 41.14
N LEU A 15 -32.68 -28.74 40.66
CA LEU A 15 -32.53 -28.16 39.33
C LEU A 15 -31.21 -27.39 39.20
N GLN A 16 -30.86 -26.57 40.19
CA GLN A 16 -29.61 -25.80 40.19
C GLN A 16 -28.39 -26.72 40.14
N ALA A 17 -28.35 -27.74 41.00
CA ALA A 17 -27.25 -28.72 41.03
C ALA A 17 -27.11 -29.45 39.70
N ARG A 18 -28.22 -29.97 39.15
CA ARG A 18 -28.22 -30.69 37.86
C ARG A 18 -27.82 -29.79 36.69
N ALA A 19 -28.31 -28.55 36.66
CA ALA A 19 -27.98 -27.59 35.63
C ALA A 19 -26.48 -27.27 35.64
N ILE A 20 -25.89 -27.07 36.82
CA ILE A 20 -24.45 -26.83 36.98
C ILE A 20 -23.63 -28.06 36.54
N GLU A 21 -23.99 -29.26 37.03
CA GLU A 21 -23.32 -30.52 36.67
C GLU A 21 -23.32 -30.75 35.14
N GLN A 22 -24.44 -30.45 34.47
CA GLN A 22 -24.54 -30.60 33.02
C GLN A 22 -23.87 -29.48 32.22
N LEU A 23 -23.60 -28.32 32.82
CA LEU A 23 -22.94 -27.19 32.16
C LEU A 23 -21.42 -27.40 32.07
N GLU A 24 -20.82 -28.06 33.07
CA GLU A 24 -19.38 -28.29 33.13
C GLU A 24 -18.80 -29.06 31.92
N PRO A 25 -19.36 -30.21 31.49
CA PRO A 25 -18.81 -31.01 30.38
C PRO A 25 -19.14 -30.46 28.99
N ILE A 26 -19.86 -29.34 28.86
CA ILE A 26 -20.21 -28.76 27.55
C ILE A 26 -18.95 -28.22 26.87
N GLU A 27 -18.74 -28.63 25.62
CA GLU A 27 -17.56 -28.26 24.82
C GLU A 27 -17.89 -27.51 23.54
N THR A 28 -19.15 -27.48 23.12
CA THR A 28 -19.53 -26.83 21.85
C THR A 28 -20.59 -25.76 22.08
N SER A 29 -20.54 -24.70 21.27
CA SER A 29 -21.55 -23.64 21.31
C SER A 29 -22.97 -24.18 21.09
N ALA A 30 -23.14 -25.21 20.24
CA ALA A 30 -24.42 -25.88 20.02
C ALA A 30 -24.95 -26.61 21.28
N GLN A 31 -24.07 -27.32 22.01
CA GLN A 31 -24.44 -27.94 23.28
C GLN A 31 -24.82 -26.89 24.34
N LEU A 32 -24.13 -25.75 24.35
CA LEU A 32 -24.41 -24.66 25.29
C LEU A 32 -25.77 -23.99 25.02
N GLU A 33 -26.14 -23.82 23.75
CA GLU A 33 -27.46 -23.33 23.34
C GLU A 33 -28.59 -24.30 23.74
N GLU A 34 -28.38 -25.61 23.55
CA GLU A 34 -29.35 -26.62 23.99
C GLU A 34 -29.54 -26.62 25.51
N TRP A 35 -28.46 -26.44 26.27
CA TRP A 35 -28.51 -26.27 27.72
C TRP A 35 -29.28 -25.00 28.12
N ASP A 36 -29.02 -23.86 27.48
CA ASP A 36 -29.74 -22.60 27.74
C ASP A 36 -31.24 -22.76 27.47
N HIS A 37 -31.58 -23.38 26.34
CA HIS A 37 -32.97 -23.69 25.97
C HIS A 37 -33.66 -24.60 26.99
N THR A 38 -32.98 -25.63 27.48
CA THR A 38 -33.52 -26.61 28.44
C THR A 38 -33.76 -26.00 29.83
N TYR A 39 -32.83 -25.20 30.34
CA TYR A 39 -32.88 -24.72 31.72
C TYR A 39 -33.45 -23.30 31.87
N LEU A 40 -33.02 -22.36 31.02
CA LEU A 40 -33.35 -20.93 31.10
C LEU A 40 -34.32 -20.44 30.00
N GLY A 41 -34.71 -21.32 29.08
CA GLY A 41 -35.60 -21.02 27.97
C GLY A 41 -36.92 -20.32 28.38
N ARG A 42 -37.28 -19.25 27.65
CA ARG A 42 -38.42 -18.37 27.99
C ARG A 42 -39.81 -19.04 27.97
N LYS A 43 -40.00 -20.13 27.21
CA LYS A 43 -41.30 -20.81 27.04
C LYS A 43 -41.32 -22.28 27.46
N ARG A 44 -40.15 -22.95 27.47
CA ARG A 44 -40.02 -24.38 27.76
C ARG A 44 -38.93 -24.69 28.79
N GLY A 45 -38.23 -23.67 29.31
CA GLY A 45 -37.17 -23.87 30.28
C GLY A 45 -37.72 -24.39 31.60
N GLU A 46 -37.03 -25.34 32.20
CA GLU A 46 -37.45 -25.96 33.46
C GLU A 46 -37.61 -24.93 34.59
N LEU A 47 -36.75 -23.91 34.65
CA LEU A 47 -36.88 -22.82 35.62
C LEU A 47 -38.16 -21.99 35.39
N THR A 48 -38.55 -21.76 34.15
CA THR A 48 -39.80 -21.07 33.78
C THR A 48 -41.02 -21.92 34.15
N ASN A 49 -40.93 -23.25 33.98
CA ASN A 49 -41.99 -24.19 34.35
C ASN A 49 -42.23 -24.17 35.88
N ILE A 50 -41.16 -24.24 36.68
CA ILE A 50 -41.28 -24.14 38.16
C ILE A 50 -41.82 -22.77 38.56
N SER A 51 -41.36 -21.69 37.90
CA SER A 51 -41.82 -20.33 38.14
C SER A 51 -43.32 -20.13 37.85
N SER A 52 -43.90 -20.85 36.90
CA SER A 52 -45.33 -20.76 36.56
C SER A 52 -46.25 -21.25 37.69
N VAL A 53 -45.75 -22.15 38.56
CA VAL A 53 -46.49 -22.70 39.70
C VAL A 53 -46.61 -21.68 40.85
N MET A 54 -45.77 -20.63 40.86
CA MET A 54 -45.80 -19.56 41.89
C MET A 54 -47.15 -18.84 41.99
N GLY A 55 -47.93 -18.77 40.90
CA GLY A 55 -49.25 -18.15 40.91
C GLY A 55 -50.23 -18.77 41.92
N LYS A 56 -49.97 -20.00 42.36
CA LYS A 56 -50.79 -20.76 43.31
C LYS A 56 -50.36 -20.63 44.78
N LEU A 57 -49.26 -19.94 45.07
CA LEU A 57 -48.71 -19.77 46.43
C LEU A 57 -49.46 -18.68 47.21
N SER A 58 -49.44 -18.79 48.55
CA SER A 58 -49.99 -17.78 49.47
C SER A 58 -49.16 -16.48 49.48
N LYS A 59 -49.71 -15.38 50.00
CA LYS A 59 -49.03 -14.06 50.03
C LYS A 59 -47.71 -14.08 50.80
N ASP A 60 -47.59 -14.94 51.81
CA ASP A 60 -46.41 -15.03 52.69
C ASP A 60 -45.31 -15.94 52.13
N GLU A 61 -45.66 -16.92 51.28
CA GLU A 61 -44.72 -17.88 50.68
C GLU A 61 -44.10 -17.39 49.36
N ARG A 62 -44.83 -16.54 48.62
CA ARG A 62 -44.36 -15.97 47.34
C ARG A 62 -43.02 -15.23 47.41
N PRO A 63 -42.72 -14.40 48.44
CA PRO A 63 -41.45 -13.68 48.51
C PRO A 63 -40.23 -14.61 48.63
N VAL A 64 -40.33 -15.65 49.45
CA VAL A 64 -39.23 -16.59 49.72
C VAL A 64 -38.87 -17.40 48.47
N VAL A 65 -39.89 -17.96 47.80
CA VAL A 65 -39.69 -18.73 46.57
C VAL A 65 -39.23 -17.84 45.41
N GLY A 66 -39.78 -16.63 45.29
CA GLY A 66 -39.37 -15.68 44.27
C GLY A 66 -37.92 -15.24 44.42
N GLN A 67 -37.45 -15.03 45.65
CA GLN A 67 -36.05 -14.72 45.93
C GLN A 67 -35.13 -15.87 45.52
N LYS A 68 -35.49 -17.12 45.85
CA LYS A 68 -34.72 -18.31 45.47
C LYS A 68 -34.66 -18.51 43.96
N ILE A 69 -35.78 -18.35 43.25
CA ILE A 69 -35.82 -18.42 41.78
C ILE A 69 -34.91 -17.38 41.15
N ASN A 70 -34.95 -16.13 41.63
CA ASN A 70 -34.09 -15.07 41.12
C ASN A 70 -32.61 -15.37 41.39
N ALA A 71 -32.28 -15.92 42.56
CA ALA A 71 -30.91 -16.32 42.89
C ALA A 71 -30.40 -17.45 41.98
N VAL A 72 -31.19 -18.53 41.81
CA VAL A 72 -30.86 -19.64 40.90
C VAL A 72 -30.73 -19.13 39.46
N LYS A 73 -31.65 -18.27 39.01
CA LYS A 73 -31.58 -17.66 37.68
C LYS A 73 -30.30 -16.86 37.48
N ALA A 74 -29.94 -16.04 38.45
CA ALA A 74 -28.75 -15.19 38.39
C ALA A 74 -27.49 -16.05 38.27
N GLU A 75 -27.33 -17.07 39.13
CA GLU A 75 -26.16 -17.94 39.08
C GLU A 75 -26.06 -18.72 37.76
N LEU A 76 -27.16 -19.32 37.30
CA LEU A 76 -27.15 -20.07 36.04
C LEU A 76 -26.87 -19.16 34.83
N THR A 77 -27.37 -17.92 34.84
CA THR A 77 -27.10 -16.94 33.78
C THR A 77 -25.62 -16.49 33.81
N GLU A 78 -25.06 -16.29 35.00
CA GLU A 78 -23.65 -15.94 35.16
C GLU A 78 -22.73 -17.06 34.68
N ARG A 79 -22.99 -18.31 35.08
CA ARG A 79 -22.22 -19.48 34.64
C ARG A 79 -22.34 -19.72 33.14
N LEU A 80 -23.55 -19.54 32.58
CA LEU A 80 -23.77 -19.60 31.13
C LEU A 80 -22.92 -18.56 30.41
N ALA A 81 -22.92 -17.31 30.88
CA ALA A 81 -22.13 -16.23 30.29
C ALA A 81 -20.62 -16.53 30.35
N ALA A 82 -20.13 -17.02 31.49
CA ALA A 82 -18.73 -17.41 31.67
C ALA A 82 -18.34 -18.56 30.74
N LYS A 83 -19.16 -19.61 30.64
CA LYS A 83 -18.93 -20.76 29.76
C LYS A 83 -18.97 -20.35 28.28
N LYS A 84 -19.90 -19.46 27.91
CA LYS A 84 -20.01 -18.91 26.56
C LYS A 84 -18.76 -18.15 26.16
N GLU A 85 -18.23 -17.29 27.03
CA GLU A 85 -17.01 -16.55 26.76
C GLU A 85 -15.79 -17.47 26.67
N ALA A 86 -15.69 -18.48 27.54
CA ALA A 86 -14.61 -19.47 27.49
C ALA A 86 -14.61 -20.27 26.17
N LEU A 87 -15.79 -20.73 25.71
CA LEU A 87 -15.92 -21.42 24.44
C LEU A 87 -15.58 -20.51 23.26
N ARG A 88 -16.06 -19.27 23.26
CA ARG A 88 -15.77 -18.27 22.22
C ARG A 88 -14.26 -18.02 22.09
N GLN A 89 -13.56 -17.86 23.21
CA GLN A 89 -12.11 -17.66 23.22
C GLN A 89 -11.37 -18.89 22.69
N ARG A 90 -11.81 -20.09 23.07
CA ARG A 90 -11.22 -21.35 22.60
C ARG A 90 -11.40 -21.53 21.09
N GLU A 91 -12.61 -21.32 20.59
CA GLU A 91 -12.94 -21.39 19.16
C GLU A 91 -12.13 -20.35 18.35
N MET A 92 -12.00 -19.13 18.87
CA MET A 92 -11.19 -18.07 18.25
C MET A 92 -9.71 -18.45 18.15
N LEU A 93 -9.11 -18.97 19.24
CA LEU A 93 -7.70 -19.37 19.23
C LEU A 93 -7.46 -20.56 18.29
N GLN A 94 -8.39 -21.51 18.21
CA GLN A 94 -8.32 -22.61 17.26
C GLN A 94 -8.37 -22.11 15.82
N ALA A 95 -9.26 -21.17 15.50
CA ALA A 95 -9.34 -20.57 14.17
C ALA A 95 -8.03 -19.84 13.81
N LEU A 96 -7.47 -19.06 14.74
CA LEU A 96 -6.20 -18.36 14.54
C LEU A 96 -5.02 -19.31 14.28
N GLU A 97 -4.96 -20.45 14.98
CA GLU A 97 -3.89 -21.43 14.76
C GLU A 97 -4.06 -22.16 13.42
N GLN A 98 -5.29 -22.45 13.01
CA GLN A 98 -5.59 -23.06 11.71
C GLN A 98 -5.30 -22.12 10.54
N GLU A 99 -5.55 -20.83 10.72
CA GLU A 99 -5.29 -19.78 9.73
C GLU A 99 -3.86 -19.23 9.79
N ARG A 100 -2.97 -19.85 10.58
CA ARG A 100 -1.60 -19.38 10.75
C ARG A 100 -0.83 -19.52 9.43
N ILE A 101 -0.51 -18.39 8.83
CA ILE A 101 0.32 -18.30 7.62
C ILE A 101 1.74 -17.84 7.96
N ASP A 102 2.70 -18.26 7.14
CA ASP A 102 4.05 -17.71 7.18
C ASP A 102 4.10 -16.36 6.45
N VAL A 103 4.13 -15.28 7.23
CA VAL A 103 4.18 -13.90 6.74
C VAL A 103 5.53 -13.53 6.11
N THR A 104 6.56 -14.38 6.22
CA THR A 104 7.88 -14.16 5.62
C THR A 104 7.98 -14.70 4.19
N LEU A 105 7.00 -15.50 3.74
CA LEU A 105 6.97 -16.00 2.38
C LEU A 105 6.88 -14.85 1.38
N PRO A 106 7.61 -14.92 0.25
CA PRO A 106 7.50 -13.93 -0.79
C PRO A 106 6.06 -13.91 -1.33
N GLY A 107 5.44 -12.74 -1.24
CA GLY A 107 4.10 -12.52 -1.77
C GLY A 107 4.06 -12.60 -3.29
N ARG A 108 2.85 -12.58 -3.85
CA ARG A 108 2.66 -12.44 -5.30
C ARG A 108 2.99 -11.00 -5.71
N ALA A 109 4.22 -10.79 -6.17
CA ALA A 109 4.69 -9.48 -6.59
C ALA A 109 4.24 -9.15 -8.01
N MET A 110 3.88 -7.88 -8.23
CA MET A 110 3.82 -7.30 -9.57
C MET A 110 5.23 -6.86 -9.95
N PRO A 111 5.71 -7.13 -11.17
CA PRO A 111 7.02 -6.66 -11.61
C PRO A 111 7.04 -5.12 -11.59
N VAL A 112 8.09 -4.55 -10.99
CA VAL A 112 8.32 -3.11 -10.97
C VAL A 112 9.07 -2.71 -12.23
N GLY A 113 8.66 -1.61 -12.88
CA GLY A 113 9.36 -1.07 -14.02
C GLY A 113 10.74 -0.52 -13.66
N HIS A 114 11.66 -0.53 -14.62
CA HIS A 114 12.99 0.05 -14.45
C HIS A 114 13.21 1.18 -15.46
N MET A 115 13.95 2.21 -15.04
CA MET A 115 14.41 3.26 -15.95
C MET A 115 15.56 2.72 -16.80
N HIS A 116 15.55 3.04 -18.10
CA HIS A 116 16.66 2.68 -18.98
C HIS A 116 17.98 3.26 -18.46
N PRO A 117 19.12 2.54 -18.51
CA PRO A 117 20.39 3.02 -17.98
C PRO A 117 20.81 4.40 -18.51
N ILE A 118 20.59 4.66 -19.81
CA ILE A 118 20.86 5.97 -20.41
C ILE A 118 19.98 7.06 -19.80
N SER A 119 18.67 6.80 -19.62
CA SER A 119 17.77 7.77 -19.00
C SER A 119 18.16 8.06 -17.55
N ARG A 120 18.62 7.05 -16.81
CA ARG A 120 19.17 7.24 -15.45
C ARG A 120 20.43 8.09 -15.49
N ALA A 121 21.38 7.81 -16.39
CA ALA A 121 22.61 8.60 -16.50
C ALA A 121 22.32 10.07 -16.86
N ILE A 122 21.43 10.32 -17.83
CA ILE A 122 21.00 11.67 -18.20
C ILE A 122 20.34 12.36 -17.00
N TRP A 123 19.46 11.66 -16.30
CA TRP A 123 18.83 12.18 -15.08
C TRP A 123 19.89 12.56 -14.03
N ASP A 124 20.81 11.67 -13.70
CA ASP A 124 21.81 11.91 -12.68
C ASP A 124 22.71 13.11 -13.02
N VAL A 125 23.17 13.21 -14.29
CA VAL A 125 23.97 14.36 -14.75
C VAL A 125 23.16 15.66 -14.70
N THR A 126 21.95 15.67 -15.25
CA THR A 126 21.10 16.88 -15.26
C THR A 126 20.74 17.35 -13.86
N GLN A 127 20.52 16.43 -12.91
CA GLN A 127 20.27 16.79 -11.51
C GLN A 127 21.44 17.51 -10.85
N VAL A 128 22.70 17.18 -11.20
CA VAL A 128 23.87 17.92 -10.72
C VAL A 128 23.83 19.37 -11.21
N PHE A 129 23.58 19.59 -12.50
CA PHE A 129 23.48 20.92 -13.09
C PHE A 129 22.32 21.75 -12.52
N VAL A 130 21.15 21.13 -12.33
CA VAL A 130 19.98 21.79 -11.72
C VAL A 130 20.32 22.27 -10.30
N LYS A 131 21.03 21.47 -9.50
CA LYS A 131 21.49 21.89 -8.16
C LYS A 131 22.48 23.06 -8.19
N MET A 132 23.19 23.24 -9.30
CA MET A 132 24.09 24.38 -9.55
C MET A 132 23.36 25.60 -10.14
N GLY A 133 22.03 25.53 -10.34
CA GLY A 133 21.22 26.62 -10.87
C GLY A 133 21.15 26.69 -12.39
N PHE A 134 21.49 25.61 -13.10
CA PHE A 134 21.30 25.52 -14.55
C PHE A 134 19.87 25.12 -14.89
N HIS A 135 19.35 25.65 -16.00
CA HIS A 135 18.05 25.26 -16.54
C HIS A 135 18.22 24.14 -17.56
N VAL A 136 17.43 23.08 -17.44
CA VAL A 136 17.39 22.02 -18.46
C VAL A 136 16.59 22.53 -19.66
N ILE A 137 17.20 22.47 -20.85
CA ILE A 137 16.57 22.85 -22.12
C ILE A 137 16.58 21.68 -23.08
N ASP A 138 15.62 21.65 -24.00
CA ASP A 138 15.51 20.64 -25.06
C ASP A 138 15.04 21.33 -26.36
N GLY A 139 15.07 20.61 -27.47
CA GLY A 139 14.61 21.08 -28.76
C GLY A 139 14.85 20.06 -29.87
N PRO A 140 14.71 20.48 -31.13
CA PRO A 140 14.53 19.55 -32.23
C PRO A 140 15.79 18.71 -32.48
N GLU A 141 15.56 17.46 -32.92
CA GLU A 141 16.62 16.56 -33.38
C GLU A 141 16.96 16.77 -34.86
N VAL A 142 16.00 17.24 -35.66
CA VAL A 142 16.21 17.71 -37.04
C VAL A 142 16.56 19.19 -36.97
N GLU A 143 17.76 19.54 -37.44
CA GLU A 143 18.28 20.90 -37.39
C GLU A 143 18.68 21.43 -38.77
N THR A 144 18.85 22.75 -38.84
CA THR A 144 19.40 23.42 -40.02
C THR A 144 20.93 23.47 -39.98
N ASP A 145 21.59 23.55 -41.14
CA ASP A 145 23.04 23.79 -41.25
C ASP A 145 23.50 24.99 -40.42
N TYR A 146 22.68 26.05 -40.38
CA TYR A 146 22.97 27.25 -39.62
C TYR A 146 23.15 26.98 -38.13
N TYR A 147 22.17 26.34 -37.48
CA TYR A 147 22.21 26.10 -36.03
C TYR A 147 23.20 25.00 -35.64
N ASN A 148 23.37 23.96 -36.46
CA ASN A 148 24.28 22.85 -36.14
C ASN A 148 25.75 23.18 -36.42
N PHE A 149 26.04 24.09 -37.37
CA PHE A 149 27.41 24.40 -37.77
C PHE A 149 27.71 25.91 -37.85
N GLN A 150 27.06 26.69 -38.71
CA GLN A 150 27.47 28.08 -38.99
C GLN A 150 27.52 28.96 -37.73
N ALA A 151 26.48 28.91 -36.91
CA ALA A 151 26.36 29.69 -35.68
C ALA A 151 27.40 29.29 -34.61
N LEU A 152 28.04 28.13 -34.76
CA LEU A 152 29.10 27.62 -33.89
C LEU A 152 30.50 27.88 -34.48
N ASN A 153 30.59 28.80 -35.44
CA ASN A 153 31.82 29.17 -36.12
C ASN A 153 32.49 28.01 -36.87
N ILE A 154 31.68 27.09 -37.41
CA ILE A 154 32.13 26.00 -38.27
C ILE A 154 31.72 26.40 -39.70
N PRO A 155 32.60 26.95 -40.56
CA PRO A 155 32.24 27.34 -41.95
C PRO A 155 32.08 26.15 -42.89
N GLU A 156 31.55 26.36 -44.10
CA GLU A 156 31.22 25.31 -45.08
C GLU A 156 32.39 24.38 -45.47
N ASP A 157 33.59 24.93 -45.53
CA ASP A 157 34.83 24.23 -45.87
C ASP A 157 35.49 23.53 -44.67
N HIS A 158 34.86 23.58 -43.49
CA HIS A 158 35.42 22.99 -42.28
C HIS A 158 35.29 21.45 -42.28
N PRO A 159 36.36 20.70 -41.95
CA PRO A 159 36.33 19.23 -41.94
C PRO A 159 35.22 18.61 -41.07
N ALA A 160 34.85 19.26 -39.96
CA ALA A 160 33.75 18.80 -39.10
C ALA A 160 32.35 18.80 -39.77
N ARG A 161 32.23 19.33 -40.99
CA ARG A 161 31.01 19.27 -41.81
C ARG A 161 31.02 18.15 -42.84
N ASP A 162 32.02 17.27 -42.82
CA ASP A 162 32.15 16.22 -43.82
C ASP A 162 30.80 15.53 -44.01
N MET A 163 30.34 15.55 -45.27
CA MET A 163 29.04 14.98 -45.63
C MET A 163 28.98 13.48 -45.34
N GLN A 164 30.13 12.83 -45.19
CA GLN A 164 30.21 11.42 -44.83
C GLN A 164 29.80 11.18 -43.37
N ASP A 165 30.05 12.11 -42.45
CA ASP A 165 29.83 11.90 -41.00
C ASP A 165 28.48 12.43 -40.50
N THR A 166 27.72 13.11 -41.36
CA THR A 166 26.46 13.78 -41.01
C THR A 166 25.27 13.21 -41.79
N PHE A 167 24.17 12.88 -41.09
CA PHE A 167 22.93 12.48 -41.74
C PHE A 167 22.16 13.70 -42.26
N TRP A 168 22.32 13.97 -43.56
CA TRP A 168 21.57 15.03 -44.26
C TRP A 168 20.17 14.55 -44.67
N VAL A 169 19.14 15.30 -44.29
CA VAL A 169 17.76 15.14 -44.80
C VAL A 169 17.61 15.88 -46.13
N VAL A 170 18.14 17.11 -46.17
CA VAL A 170 18.29 17.92 -47.38
C VAL A 170 19.74 18.40 -47.40
N PRO A 171 20.58 17.91 -48.34
CA PRO A 171 22.01 18.21 -48.38
C PRO A 171 22.31 19.71 -48.29
N GLY A 172 23.20 20.09 -47.36
CA GLY A 172 23.62 21.47 -47.12
C GLY A 172 22.58 22.37 -46.45
N GLN A 173 21.39 21.85 -46.08
CA GLN A 173 20.31 22.67 -45.52
C GLN A 173 19.74 22.09 -44.22
N ILE A 174 19.33 20.81 -44.23
CA ILE A 174 18.62 20.16 -43.13
C ILE A 174 19.29 18.83 -42.82
N LEU A 175 19.57 18.57 -41.55
CA LEU A 175 20.27 17.38 -41.07
C LEU A 175 19.68 16.87 -39.75
N LEU A 176 20.04 15.65 -39.35
CA LEU A 176 19.92 15.22 -37.95
C LEU A 176 21.10 15.80 -37.16
N ARG A 177 20.83 16.44 -36.03
CA ARG A 177 21.85 17.15 -35.25
C ARG A 177 22.99 16.21 -34.83
N THR A 178 24.23 16.66 -35.01
CA THR A 178 25.43 15.89 -34.63
C THR A 178 25.87 16.14 -33.19
N GLN A 179 25.27 17.17 -32.58
CA GLN A 179 25.52 17.66 -31.23
C GLN A 179 24.28 18.38 -30.68
N THR A 180 24.24 18.63 -29.38
CA THR A 180 23.17 19.39 -28.71
C THR A 180 23.46 20.90 -28.64
N SER A 181 24.60 21.33 -29.15
CA SER A 181 25.01 22.74 -29.27
C SER A 181 24.01 23.69 -29.98
N PRO A 182 23.17 23.28 -30.95
CA PRO A 182 22.09 24.11 -31.46
C PRO A 182 21.23 24.75 -30.36
N MET A 183 21.05 24.05 -29.23
CA MET A 183 20.28 24.53 -28.09
C MET A 183 20.97 25.67 -27.35
N GLN A 184 22.30 25.68 -27.33
CA GLN A 184 23.08 26.77 -26.78
C GLN A 184 22.88 28.06 -27.59
N ILE A 185 22.91 27.97 -28.93
CA ILE A 185 22.64 29.10 -29.81
C ILE A 185 21.24 29.67 -29.59
N ARG A 186 20.23 28.80 -29.57
CA ARG A 186 18.83 29.23 -29.35
C ARG A 186 18.63 29.83 -27.96
N ALA A 187 19.26 29.28 -26.92
CA ALA A 187 19.24 29.85 -25.58
C ALA A 187 19.85 31.27 -25.57
N MET A 188 21.00 31.48 -26.20
CA MET A 188 21.62 32.81 -26.32
C MET A 188 20.80 33.81 -27.13
N GLN A 189 20.01 33.36 -28.11
CA GLN A 189 19.11 34.23 -28.87
C GLN A 189 17.86 34.65 -28.09
N GLN A 190 17.40 33.82 -27.16
CA GLN A 190 16.17 34.03 -26.39
C GLN A 190 16.42 34.66 -25.03
N MET A 191 17.63 34.54 -24.48
CA MET A 191 18.00 34.95 -23.14
C MET A 191 19.14 35.95 -23.18
N ARG A 192 19.11 36.96 -22.29
CA ARG A 192 20.27 37.81 -22.02
C ARG A 192 21.12 37.19 -20.91
N PRO A 193 22.45 37.39 -20.88
CA PRO A 193 23.27 36.96 -19.76
C PRO A 193 22.75 37.47 -18.40
N PRO A 194 22.90 36.68 -17.32
CA PRO A 194 23.58 35.39 -17.27
C PRO A 194 22.75 34.24 -17.88
N VAL A 195 23.39 33.40 -18.70
CA VAL A 195 22.79 32.19 -19.29
C VAL A 195 23.42 30.97 -18.64
N ARG A 196 22.60 30.11 -18.02
CA ARG A 196 23.03 28.84 -17.40
C ARG A 196 22.09 27.74 -17.83
N VAL A 197 22.48 26.95 -18.83
CA VAL A 197 21.62 25.93 -19.41
C VAL A 197 22.37 24.61 -19.58
N VAL A 198 21.63 23.50 -19.45
CA VAL A 198 22.11 22.15 -19.78
C VAL A 198 21.14 21.53 -20.78
N ALA A 199 21.67 20.99 -21.87
CA ALA A 199 20.92 20.44 -22.99
C ALA A 199 21.22 18.93 -23.13
N PRO A 200 20.48 18.05 -22.45
CA PRO A 200 20.52 16.63 -22.75
C PRO A 200 19.76 16.33 -24.05
N GLY A 201 20.24 15.39 -24.85
CA GLY A 201 19.51 15.01 -26.05
C GLY A 201 20.17 13.93 -26.91
N LYS A 202 19.38 13.35 -27.81
CA LYS A 202 19.89 12.45 -28.85
C LYS A 202 20.67 13.22 -29.90
N VAL A 203 21.72 12.60 -30.42
CA VAL A 203 22.54 13.10 -31.51
C VAL A 203 22.84 11.96 -32.48
N TYR A 204 23.18 12.33 -33.70
CA TYR A 204 23.29 11.39 -34.81
C TYR A 204 24.60 11.59 -35.55
N ARG A 205 25.32 10.50 -35.82
CA ARG A 205 26.57 10.53 -36.60
C ARG A 205 26.58 9.36 -37.56
N ASN A 206 26.93 9.63 -38.81
CA ASN A 206 27.01 8.60 -39.83
C ASN A 206 28.38 7.90 -39.74
N GLU A 207 28.57 7.15 -38.65
CA GLU A 207 29.76 6.35 -38.38
C GLU A 207 29.42 4.86 -38.55
N ALA A 208 30.43 4.04 -38.88
CA ALA A 208 30.25 2.60 -38.95
C ALA A 208 29.92 2.04 -37.56
N VAL A 209 28.79 1.33 -37.45
CA VAL A 209 28.35 0.75 -36.17
C VAL A 209 29.30 -0.39 -35.78
N ASP A 210 29.87 -0.28 -34.58
CA ASP A 210 30.73 -1.28 -33.97
C ASP A 210 30.49 -1.37 -32.45
N ALA A 211 31.38 -2.03 -31.71
CA ALA A 211 31.21 -2.20 -30.27
C ALA A 211 31.27 -0.89 -29.45
N SER A 212 31.79 0.20 -30.03
CA SER A 212 32.00 1.51 -29.41
C SER A 212 31.29 2.68 -30.11
N HIS A 213 30.83 2.48 -31.35
CA HIS A 213 30.19 3.50 -32.16
C HIS A 213 28.76 3.09 -32.51
N GLU A 214 27.83 4.02 -32.32
CA GLU A 214 26.42 3.89 -32.68
C GLU A 214 25.99 5.11 -33.47
N ALA A 215 25.12 4.90 -34.46
CA ALA A 215 24.66 5.98 -35.33
C ALA A 215 23.80 7.02 -34.58
N MET A 216 23.18 6.60 -33.46
CA MET A 216 22.43 7.45 -32.55
C MET A 216 22.87 7.20 -31.12
N PHE A 217 23.24 8.27 -30.43
CA PHE A 217 23.59 8.23 -29.01
C PHE A 217 23.13 9.50 -28.31
N HIS A 218 23.41 9.64 -27.02
CA HIS A 218 22.96 10.77 -26.22
C HIS A 218 24.14 11.61 -25.77
N GLN A 219 23.98 12.93 -25.83
CA GLN A 219 24.91 13.90 -25.27
C GLN A 219 24.22 14.76 -24.22
N VAL A 220 25.02 15.33 -23.33
CA VAL A 220 24.58 16.34 -22.37
C VAL A 220 25.60 17.48 -22.43
N GLU A 221 25.20 18.61 -22.98
CA GLU A 221 26.06 19.79 -23.07
C GLU A 221 25.60 20.88 -22.10
N GLY A 222 26.56 21.60 -21.50
CA GLY A 222 26.31 22.72 -20.60
C GLY A 222 26.84 24.03 -21.18
N LEU A 223 26.11 25.12 -20.96
CA LEU A 223 26.52 26.48 -21.31
C LEU A 223 26.37 27.40 -20.08
N LEU A 224 27.45 28.08 -19.73
CA LEU A 224 27.50 29.13 -18.72
C LEU A 224 28.09 30.39 -19.35
N ILE A 225 27.29 31.46 -19.41
CA ILE A 225 27.70 32.78 -19.86
C ILE A 225 27.34 33.77 -18.78
N ASP A 226 28.34 34.46 -18.25
CA ASP A 226 28.20 35.48 -17.21
C ASP A 226 29.36 36.48 -17.34
N GLU A 227 29.21 37.69 -16.78
CA GLU A 227 30.20 38.78 -16.92
C GLU A 227 31.57 38.41 -16.33
N TYR A 228 31.56 37.61 -15.25
CA TYR A 228 32.77 37.25 -14.50
C TYR A 228 33.16 35.77 -14.64
N CYS A 229 32.57 35.04 -15.59
CA CYS A 229 32.91 33.63 -15.83
C CYS A 229 34.35 33.49 -16.34
N ARG A 230 35.14 32.62 -15.71
CA ARG A 230 36.56 32.37 -16.02
C ARG A 230 36.81 30.89 -16.23
N MET A 231 37.96 30.55 -16.80
CA MET A 231 38.38 29.15 -16.99
C MET A 231 38.44 28.34 -15.68
N GLY A 232 38.67 29.00 -14.54
CA GLY A 232 38.67 28.33 -13.23
C GLY A 232 37.29 27.90 -12.74
N ASP A 233 36.21 28.37 -13.38
CA ASP A 233 34.82 27.99 -13.10
C ASP A 233 34.36 26.77 -13.93
N ARG A 234 35.22 26.27 -14.84
CA ARG A 234 34.97 25.11 -15.71
C ARG A 234 35.28 23.78 -15.02
#